data_AF-A0A8P0SQG2-F1
#
_entry.id   AF-A0A8P0SQG2-F1
#
_cell.length_a   1.000
_cell.length_b   1.000
_cell.length_c   1.000
_cell.angle_alpha   90.00
_cell.angle_beta   90.00
_cell.angle_gamma   90.00
#
_symmetry.space_group_name_H-M   'P 1'
#
loop_
_entity.id
_entity.type
_entity.pdbx_description
1 polymer ?
#
loop_
_entity_poly.entity_id
_entity_poly.type
_entity_poly.pdbx_seq_one_letter_code
_entity_poly.pdbx_strand_id
1 'polypeptide(L)'
;QGGGGQHAEWFLLEHIRSRNLDQKLSYKVTCFLSWTPCEKCAEEIIRFLAKNRHVSLSILASRIYTMGPYVKGLRELYDAGVHISIMTFRDFEYCWQTFVDHQDSPFQPWADLDRRSQQLSQQLRAILQKEPEGWTSVCL
;
A
#
# COMPACT_ATOMS: atom_id res chain seq x y z
N GLN A 1 20.70 -12.58 -14.83
CA GLN A 1 19.52 -11.69 -14.81
C GLN A 1 18.55 -12.24 -15.85
N GLY A 2 17.26 -12.49 -15.65
CA GLY A 2 16.30 -12.22 -14.57
C GLY A 2 14.94 -12.46 -15.22
N GLY A 3 14.34 -13.63 -14.97
CA GLY A 3 13.07 -14.07 -15.58
C GLY A 3 11.88 -13.99 -14.62
N GLY A 4 11.79 -12.92 -13.83
CA GLY A 4 10.62 -12.66 -12.99
C GLY A 4 9.83 -11.51 -13.60
N GLY A 5 8.54 -11.72 -13.87
CA GLY A 5 7.66 -10.65 -14.35
C GLY A 5 7.63 -9.48 -13.37
N GLN A 6 7.49 -8.26 -13.90
CA GLN A 6 7.34 -7.05 -13.09
C GLN A 6 6.02 -7.09 -12.32
N HIS A 7 6.04 -6.71 -11.05
CA HIS A 7 4.82 -6.58 -10.26
C HIS A 7 4.08 -5.27 -10.58
N ALA A 8 2.81 -5.18 -10.16
CA ALA A 8 1.96 -4.02 -10.43
C ALA A 8 2.55 -2.71 -9.87
N GLU A 9 3.28 -2.76 -8.75
CA GLU A 9 3.90 -1.60 -8.13
C GLU A 9 4.99 -0.98 -9.01
N TRP A 10 5.71 -1.78 -9.80
CA TRP A 10 6.69 -1.25 -10.74
C TRP A 10 6.01 -0.37 -11.80
N PHE A 11 4.92 -0.87 -12.39
CA PHE A 11 4.15 -0.13 -13.39
C PHE A 11 3.50 1.12 -12.79
N LEU A 12 3.06 1.07 -11.54
CA LEU A 12 2.58 2.25 -10.81
C LEU A 12 3.66 3.33 -10.74
N LEU A 13 4.89 2.97 -10.35
CA LEU A 13 5.98 3.94 -10.25
C LEU A 13 6.37 4.53 -11.61
N GLU A 14 6.44 3.71 -12.66
CA GLU A 14 6.66 4.19 -14.03
C GLU A 14 5.55 5.13 -14.49
N HIS A 15 4.30 4.81 -14.15
CA HIS A 15 3.17 5.68 -14.48
C HIS A 15 3.31 7.04 -13.79
N ILE A 16 3.63 7.08 -12.50
CA ILE A 16 3.84 8.35 -11.78
C ILE A 16 5.00 9.14 -12.40
N ARG A 17 6.12 8.48 -12.73
CA ARG A 17 7.27 9.12 -13.40
C ARG A 17 6.87 9.77 -14.72
N SER A 18 6.09 9.07 -15.54
CA SER A 18 5.67 9.57 -16.86
C SER A 18 4.73 10.78 -16.80
N ARG A 19 4.11 11.07 -15.64
CA ARG A 19 3.25 12.24 -15.47
C ARG A 19 4.00 13.57 -15.41
N ASN A 20 5.33 13.57 -15.27
CA ASN A 20 6.15 14.79 -15.17
C ASN A 20 5.57 15.82 -14.19
N LEU A 21 5.23 15.37 -12.98
CA LEU A 21 4.61 16.20 -11.95
C LEU A 21 5.49 17.42 -11.61
N ASP A 22 4.87 18.60 -11.50
CA ASP A 22 5.58 19.84 -11.17
C ASP A 22 6.17 19.76 -9.76
N GLN A 23 7.49 19.79 -9.65
CA GLN A 23 8.22 19.68 -8.38
C GLN A 23 7.93 20.82 -7.38
N LYS A 24 7.31 21.92 -7.83
CA LYS A 24 6.90 23.03 -6.96
C LYS A 24 5.58 22.77 -6.23
N LEU A 25 4.80 21.78 -6.66
CA LEU A 25 3.51 21.43 -6.09
C LEU A 25 3.60 20.12 -5.30
N SER A 26 2.72 19.98 -4.31
CA SER A 26 2.60 18.76 -3.53
C SER A 26 1.48 17.88 -4.08
N TYR A 27 1.75 16.60 -4.29
CA TYR A 27 0.78 15.63 -4.80
C TYR A 27 0.53 14.53 -3.78
N LYS A 28 -0.72 14.07 -3.72
CA LYS A 28 -1.10 12.84 -3.01
C LYS A 28 -1.58 11.82 -4.02
N VAL A 29 -0.82 10.74 -4.15
CA VAL A 29 -1.18 9.59 -4.98
C VAL A 29 -1.84 8.55 -4.08
N THR A 30 -3.03 8.09 -4.48
CA THR A 30 -3.75 7.03 -3.77
C THR A 30 -3.84 5.81 -4.67
N CYS A 31 -3.40 4.66 -4.17
CA CYS A 31 -3.32 3.41 -4.91
C CYS A 31 -4.18 2.36 -4.24
N PHE A 32 -5.13 1.81 -4.99
CA PHE A 32 -5.96 0.70 -4.57
C PHE A 32 -5.38 -0.59 -5.15
N LEU A 33 -4.90 -1.48 -4.29
CA LEU A 33 -4.20 -2.71 -4.69
C LEU A 33 -4.94 -3.95 -4.19
N SER A 34 -4.94 -5.03 -4.95
CA SER A 34 -5.50 -6.30 -4.47
C SER A 34 -4.69 -6.90 -3.30
N TRP A 35 -3.39 -6.62 -3.27
CA TRP A 35 -2.45 -7.09 -2.25
C TRP A 35 -1.53 -5.95 -1.82
N THR A 36 -1.07 -5.97 -0.57
CA THR A 36 0.01 -5.09 -0.14
C THR A 36 1.30 -5.41 -0.90
N PRO A 37 2.22 -4.44 -1.08
CA PRO A 37 3.51 -4.69 -1.74
C PRO A 37 4.34 -5.76 -1.03
N CYS A 38 5.10 -6.55 -1.81
CA CYS A 38 6.16 -7.40 -1.25
C CYS A 38 7.37 -6.56 -0.82
N GLU A 39 8.33 -7.14 -0.10
CA GLU A 39 9.53 -6.43 0.40
C GLU A 39 10.29 -5.70 -0.71
N LYS A 40 10.52 -6.35 -1.87
CA LYS A 40 11.23 -5.72 -2.99
C LYS A 40 10.46 -4.52 -3.56
N CYS A 41 9.15 -4.63 -3.69
CA CYS A 41 8.32 -3.52 -4.15
C CYS A 41 8.28 -2.38 -3.13
N ALA A 42 8.23 -2.70 -1.83
CA ALA A 42 8.32 -1.74 -0.75
C ALA A 42 9.62 -0.92 -0.84
N GLU A 43 10.75 -1.58 -1.00
CA GLU A 43 12.05 -0.93 -1.15
C GLU A 43 12.11 0.02 -2.36
N GLU A 44 11.57 -0.41 -3.51
CA GLU A 44 11.48 0.43 -4.72
C GLU A 44 10.58 1.66 -4.52
N ILE A 45 9.44 1.50 -3.83
CA ILE A 45 8.55 2.61 -3.48
C ILE A 45 9.27 3.61 -2.57
N ILE A 46 10.00 3.14 -1.56
CA ILE A 46 10.75 4.00 -0.63
C ILE A 46 11.83 4.78 -1.39
N ARG A 47 12.61 4.10 -2.24
CA ARG A 47 13.62 4.75 -3.11
C ARG A 47 12.99 5.80 -4.02
N PHE A 48 11.81 5.52 -4.56
CA PHE A 48 11.08 6.46 -5.38
C PHE A 48 10.67 7.71 -4.59
N LEU A 49 10.06 7.55 -3.41
CA LEU A 49 9.59 8.67 -2.58
C LEU A 49 10.75 9.52 -2.04
N ALA A 50 11.88 8.90 -1.69
CA ALA A 50 13.08 9.62 -1.28
C ALA A 50 13.59 10.59 -2.37
N LYS A 51 13.45 10.21 -3.65
CA LYS A 51 13.80 11.06 -4.81
C LYS A 51 12.70 12.06 -5.19
N ASN A 52 11.46 11.83 -4.74
CA ASN A 52 10.27 12.59 -5.12
C ASN A 52 9.52 13.10 -3.88
N ARG A 53 10.18 13.91 -3.05
CA ARG A 53 9.63 14.41 -1.77
C ARG A 53 8.35 15.24 -1.90
N HIS A 54 8.04 15.72 -3.10
CA HIS A 54 6.81 16.44 -3.44
C HIS A 54 5.61 15.50 -3.68
N VAL A 55 5.83 14.17 -3.66
CA VAL A 55 4.80 13.14 -3.79
C VAL A 55 4.63 12.42 -2.46
N SER A 56 3.39 12.37 -1.98
CA SER A 56 2.97 11.50 -0.89
C SER A 56 2.16 10.32 -1.45
N LEU A 57 2.32 9.13 -0.85
CA LEU A 57 1.67 7.92 -1.30
C LEU A 57 0.74 7.37 -0.21
N SER A 58 -0.46 6.97 -0.63
CA SER A 58 -1.43 6.21 0.18
C SER A 58 -1.75 4.90 -0.53
N ILE A 59 -1.55 3.77 0.15
CA ILE A 59 -1.83 2.44 -0.34
C ILE A 59 -3.02 1.88 0.44
N LEU A 60 -4.12 1.61 -0.27
CA LEU A 60 -5.27 0.90 0.26
C LEU A 60 -5.26 -0.49 -0.38
N ALA A 61 -4.96 -1.51 0.42
CA ALA A 61 -4.86 -2.88 -0.07
C ALA A 61 -6.09 -3.70 0.33
N SER A 62 -6.59 -4.55 -0.57
CA SER A 62 -7.67 -5.49 -0.23
C SER A 62 -7.19 -6.58 0.74
N ARG A 63 -5.93 -7.00 0.64
CA ARG A 63 -5.36 -8.12 1.41
C ARG A 63 -3.88 -7.89 1.73
N ILE A 64 -3.39 -8.56 2.77
CA ILE A 64 -1.97 -8.54 3.15
C ILE A 64 -1.23 -9.65 2.39
N TYR A 65 -0.21 -9.30 1.61
CA TYR A 65 0.63 -10.27 0.92
C TYR A 65 1.62 -10.91 1.91
N THR A 66 1.43 -12.18 2.24
CA THR A 66 2.20 -12.84 3.32
C THR A 66 3.40 -13.67 2.83
N MET A 67 3.79 -13.56 1.56
CA MET A 67 4.92 -14.32 1.01
C MET A 67 6.24 -13.56 1.19
N GLY A 68 7.24 -14.22 1.77
CA GLY A 68 8.54 -13.62 2.06
C GLY A 68 8.51 -12.70 3.30
N PRO A 69 9.51 -11.82 3.48
CA PRO A 69 9.63 -10.95 4.65
C PRO A 69 8.69 -9.72 4.59
N TYR A 70 7.39 -9.96 4.38
CA TYR A 70 6.39 -8.90 4.18
C TYR A 70 6.25 -7.94 5.36
N VAL A 71 6.38 -8.43 6.61
CA VAL A 71 6.30 -7.61 7.83
C VAL A 71 7.34 -6.48 7.80
N LYS A 72 8.58 -6.80 7.41
CA LYS A 72 9.67 -5.84 7.31
C LYS A 72 9.35 -4.77 6.27
N GLY A 73 8.98 -5.18 5.04
CA GLY A 73 8.65 -4.24 3.97
C GLY A 73 7.47 -3.32 4.30
N LEU A 74 6.44 -3.82 4.99
CA LEU A 74 5.30 -2.99 5.42
C LEU A 74 5.68 -1.98 6.49
N ARG A 75 6.56 -2.33 7.42
CA ARG A 75 7.10 -1.39 8.41
C ARG A 75 7.97 -0.33 7.76
N GLU A 76 8.90 -0.73 6.89
CA GLU A 76 9.77 0.22 6.20
C GLU A 76 8.96 1.22 5.36
N LEU A 77 7.86 0.80 4.72
CA LEU A 77 6.96 1.74 4.04
C LEU A 77 6.29 2.71 5.01
N TYR A 78 5.78 2.20 6.13
CA TYR A 78 5.13 3.01 7.16
C TYR A 78 6.10 4.04 7.76
N ASP A 79 7.32 3.61 8.09
CA ASP A 79 8.40 4.46 8.63
C ASP A 79 8.87 5.50 7.60
N ALA A 80 8.81 5.17 6.30
CA ALA A 80 9.06 6.11 5.21
C ALA A 80 7.90 7.11 4.98
N GLY A 81 6.84 7.06 5.79
CA GLY A 81 5.71 7.99 5.73
C GLY A 81 4.63 7.62 4.71
N VAL A 82 4.64 6.39 4.19
CA VAL A 82 3.56 5.88 3.33
C VAL A 82 2.36 5.56 4.20
N HIS A 83 1.20 6.13 3.87
CA HIS A 83 -0.05 5.71 4.50
C HIS A 83 -0.45 4.34 3.93
N ILE A 84 -0.56 3.32 4.78
CA ILE A 84 -1.02 1.98 4.37
C ILE A 84 -2.24 1.58 5.20
N SER A 85 -3.31 1.15 4.54
CA SER A 85 -4.52 0.65 5.19
C SER A 85 -5.15 -0.50 4.40
N ILE A 86 -6.07 -1.21 5.04
CA ILE A 86 -6.89 -2.24 4.38
C ILE A 86 -8.18 -1.61 3.89
N MET A 87 -8.57 -1.94 2.66
CA MET A 87 -9.80 -1.47 2.04
C MET A 87 -11.04 -1.88 2.84
N THR A 88 -11.90 -0.92 3.10
CA THR A 88 -13.23 -1.08 3.70
C THR A 88 -14.29 -1.26 2.62
N PHE A 89 -15.55 -1.51 3.01
CA PHE A 89 -16.69 -1.48 2.09
C PHE A 89 -16.70 -0.24 1.19
N ARG A 90 -16.49 0.96 1.78
CA ARG A 90 -16.52 2.23 1.04
C ARG A 90 -15.40 2.32 0.00
N ASP A 91 -14.24 1.77 0.29
CA ASP A 91 -13.11 1.76 -0.65
C ASP A 91 -13.39 0.83 -1.83
N PHE A 92 -14.02 -0.32 -1.59
CA PHE A 92 -14.44 -1.21 -2.68
C PHE A 92 -15.56 -0.61 -3.53
N GLU A 93 -16.54 0.03 -2.89
CA GLU A 93 -17.62 0.74 -3.60
C GLU A 93 -17.05 1.88 -4.46
N TYR A 94 -16.12 2.66 -3.93
CA TYR A 94 -15.42 3.70 -4.69
C TYR A 94 -14.66 3.12 -5.88
N CYS A 95 -13.91 2.02 -5.67
CA CYS A 95 -13.20 1.36 -6.76
C CYS A 95 -14.14 0.83 -7.84
N TRP A 96 -15.28 0.28 -7.45
CA TRP A 96 -16.32 -0.19 -8.37
C TRP A 96 -16.82 0.96 -9.23
N GLN A 97 -17.20 2.08 -8.62
CA GLN A 97 -17.73 3.26 -9.32
C GLN A 97 -16.70 3.96 -10.22
N THR A 98 -15.41 3.84 -9.90
CA THR A 98 -14.35 4.62 -10.57
C THR A 98 -13.57 3.82 -11.63
N PHE A 99 -13.32 2.54 -11.38
CA PHE A 99 -12.35 1.75 -12.17
C PHE A 99 -12.96 0.54 -12.88
N VAL A 100 -14.24 0.24 -12.64
CA VAL A 100 -14.93 -0.90 -13.28
C VAL A 100 -15.95 -0.37 -14.28
N ASP A 101 -15.99 -0.95 -15.48
CA ASP A 101 -17.10 -0.75 -16.41
C ASP A 101 -18.32 -1.52 -15.89
N HIS A 102 -19.08 -0.88 -15.00
CA HIS A 102 -20.19 -1.50 -14.28
C HIS A 102 -21.54 -1.32 -14.98
N GLN A 103 -21.61 -0.58 -16.10
CA GLN A 103 -22.85 -0.35 -16.87
C GLN A 103 -24.04 0.00 -15.95
N ASP A 104 -23.84 1.00 -15.08
CA ASP A 104 -24.80 1.46 -14.06
C ASP A 104 -25.25 0.44 -13.00
N SER A 105 -24.66 -0.75 -12.98
CA SER A 105 -24.92 -1.75 -11.94
C SER A 105 -24.31 -1.31 -10.61
N PRO A 106 -25.06 -1.38 -9.49
CA PRO A 106 -24.54 -1.03 -8.17
C PRO A 106 -23.51 -2.05 -7.69
N PHE A 107 -22.60 -1.61 -6.83
CA PHE A 107 -21.65 -2.51 -6.17
C PHE A 107 -22.40 -3.55 -5.32
N GLN A 108 -22.11 -4.83 -5.55
CA GLN A 108 -22.62 -5.94 -4.74
C GLN A 108 -21.48 -6.50 -3.88
N PRO A 109 -21.47 -6.26 -2.55
CA PRO A 109 -20.43 -6.79 -1.69
C PRO A 109 -20.52 -8.31 -1.60
N TRP A 110 -19.38 -8.98 -1.55
CA TRP A 110 -19.34 -10.42 -1.23
C TRP A 110 -19.58 -10.66 0.26
N ALA A 111 -19.94 -11.90 0.60
CA ALA A 111 -20.16 -12.32 1.98
C ALA A 111 -18.92 -12.05 2.86
N ASP A 112 -19.17 -11.52 4.06
CA ASP A 112 -18.16 -11.20 5.07
C ASP A 112 -17.15 -10.10 4.69
N LEU A 113 -17.41 -9.26 3.68
CA LEU A 113 -16.50 -8.18 3.30
C LEU A 113 -16.06 -7.37 4.52
N ASP A 114 -17.01 -6.80 5.28
CA ASP A 114 -16.69 -5.96 6.44
C ASP A 114 -15.91 -6.71 7.52
N ARG A 115 -16.33 -7.94 7.85
CA ARG A 115 -15.67 -8.78 8.85
C ARG A 115 -14.22 -9.07 8.47
N ARG A 116 -13.97 -9.43 7.20
CA ARG A 116 -12.61 -9.71 6.69
C ARG A 116 -11.76 -8.45 6.65
N SER A 117 -12.32 -7.32 6.19
CA SER A 117 -11.61 -6.03 6.20
C SER A 117 -11.21 -5.62 7.61
N GLN A 118 -12.08 -5.81 8.61
CA GLN A 118 -11.75 -5.53 10.02
C GLN A 118 -10.64 -6.43 10.55
N GLN A 119 -10.70 -7.74 10.31
CA GLN A 119 -9.66 -8.69 10.72
C GLN A 119 -8.29 -8.35 10.12
N LEU A 120 -8.27 -8.10 8.80
CA LEU A 120 -7.05 -7.70 8.10
C LEU A 120 -6.54 -6.34 8.58
N SER A 121 -7.43 -5.39 8.88
CA SER A 121 -7.04 -4.09 9.43
C SER A 121 -6.36 -4.23 10.78
N GLN A 122 -6.90 -5.07 11.67
CA GLN A 122 -6.28 -5.37 12.97
C GLN A 122 -4.92 -6.05 12.80
N GLN A 123 -4.81 -7.02 11.88
CA GLN A 123 -3.55 -7.68 11.56
C GLN A 123 -2.51 -6.68 11.04
N LEU A 124 -2.87 -5.80 10.11
CA LEU A 124 -1.98 -4.75 9.60
C LEU A 124 -1.53 -3.83 10.73
N ARG A 125 -2.46 -3.40 11.60
CA ARG A 125 -2.12 -2.55 12.75
C ARG A 125 -1.10 -3.22 13.68
N ALA A 126 -1.26 -4.51 13.96
CA ALA A 126 -0.31 -5.27 14.77
C ALA A 126 1.07 -5.40 14.10
N ILE A 127 1.11 -5.51 12.77
CA ILE A 127 2.36 -5.50 11.99
C ILE A 127 3.08 -4.17 12.16
N LEU A 128 2.36 -3.06 12.01
CA LEU A 128 2.92 -1.70 12.03
C LEU A 128 3.27 -1.19 13.45
N GLN A 129 2.62 -1.69 14.50
CA GLN A 129 2.82 -1.23 15.89
C GLN A 129 3.92 -1.95 16.68
N LYS A 130 4.45 -3.08 16.21
CA LYS A 130 5.47 -3.82 16.96
C LYS A 130 6.81 -3.07 16.89
N GLU A 131 7.22 -2.48 18.01
CA GLU A 131 8.59 -1.99 18.23
C GLU A 131 9.62 -3.11 18.03
N PRO A 132 10.88 -2.80 17.65
CA PRO A 132 11.94 -3.79 17.62
C PRO A 132 12.12 -4.39 19.01
N GLU A 133 11.89 -5.70 19.13
CA GLU A 133 12.28 -6.49 20.30
C GLU A 133 13.80 -6.37 20.45
N GLY A 134 14.28 -5.46 21.31
CA GLY A 134 15.72 -5.32 21.56
C GLY A 134 16.24 -3.94 21.96
N TRP A 135 15.55 -3.16 22.78
CA TRP A 135 16.18 -2.10 23.57
C TRP A 135 15.61 -2.13 24.99
N THR A 136 16.05 -3.11 25.79
CA THR A 136 16.10 -2.88 27.24
C THR A 136 16.99 -1.69 27.49
N SER A 137 16.39 -0.64 28.04
CA SER A 137 17.04 0.48 28.70
C SER A 137 18.23 0.00 29.53
N VAL A 138 19.44 0.23 29.05
CA VAL A 138 20.58 0.40 29.97
C VAL A 138 20.59 1.89 30.26
N CYS A 139 19.95 2.26 31.37
CA CYS A 139 20.16 3.57 31.96
C CYS A 139 21.65 3.68 32.33
N LEU A 140 22.34 4.65 31.73
CA LEU A 140 23.52 5.29 32.30
C LEU A 140 23.11 6.69 32.74
#